data_AF-A0AA95HP75-F1
#
_entry.id   AF-A0AA95HP75-F1
#
_cell.length_a   1.000
_cell.length_b   1.000
_cell.length_c   1.000
_cell.angle_alpha   90.00
_cell.angle_beta   90.00
_cell.angle_gamma   90.00
#
_symmetry.space_group_name_H-M   'P 1'
#
loop_
_entity.id
_entity.type
_entity.pdbx_description
1 polymer ?
#
loop_
_entity_poly.entity_id
_entity_poly.type
_entity_poly.pdbx_seq_one_letter_code
_entity_poly.pdbx_strand_id
1 'polypeptide(L)'
;MLPSDKVTIRLKNYIPLFGNAEKEDIIDYYLLQYGLNYAEQINPNFIYHDQDGNTDYRNDNFIKGHSRLYSVKMAIDNLIPVYQARNVIYMKRGALGIFVSEKKDETGTVAMTEDEKRNLREEFNENYGLDNSRFPYGLSDVPMDFIRTNLSIQELQPFEETLNDAIIIAGVFGVPPELVPRKDHSTFNNQKSAEKGVYTSKIIPAARRYASELTRMLGYDRDGYYIDVDFSHVDCLQEGQKEKEEVSKIISERAMGEFQNGIITLNDYRARIGESKVENSLFDKLLYEMSDKELERVKKILSITKKSNDNGQRVEKPSVEDEGE
;
A
#
# COMPACT_ATOMS: atom_id res chain seq x y z
N MET A 1 4.42 -19.93 8.75
CA MET A 1 3.01 -19.46 8.65
C MET A 1 2.11 -20.68 8.77
N LEU A 2 1.19 -20.72 9.72
CA LEU A 2 0.23 -21.82 9.84
C LEU A 2 -0.96 -21.60 8.89
N PRO A 3 -1.57 -22.64 8.30
CA PRO A 3 -2.75 -22.47 7.45
C PRO A 3 -3.94 -21.96 8.28
N SER A 4 -4.47 -20.79 7.95
CA SER A 4 -5.51 -20.13 8.74
C SER A 4 -6.84 -20.92 8.76
N ASP A 5 -7.12 -21.68 7.71
CA ASP A 5 -8.29 -22.58 7.61
C ASP A 5 -8.16 -23.82 8.50
N LYS A 6 -6.95 -24.13 8.97
CA LYS A 6 -6.65 -25.28 9.84
C LYS A 6 -6.40 -24.93 11.29
N VAL A 7 -6.38 -23.64 11.62
CA VAL A 7 -6.15 -23.15 12.98
C VAL A 7 -7.46 -22.63 13.58
N THR A 8 -7.90 -23.26 14.66
CA THR A 8 -9.03 -22.79 15.46
C THR A 8 -8.52 -22.13 16.73
N ILE A 9 -8.95 -20.91 17.00
CA ILE A 9 -8.61 -20.17 18.22
C ILE A 9 -9.60 -20.58 19.31
N ARG A 10 -9.12 -21.05 20.45
CA ARG A 10 -9.94 -21.36 21.62
C ARG A 10 -9.77 -20.26 22.66
N LEU A 11 -10.88 -19.65 23.04
CA LEU A 11 -10.91 -18.55 23.99
C LEU A 11 -11.13 -19.07 25.40
N LYS A 12 -10.65 -18.32 26.39
CA LYS A 12 -11.02 -18.58 27.78
C LYS A 12 -12.49 -18.23 28.02
N ASN A 13 -13.11 -18.91 28.97
CA ASN A 13 -14.53 -18.68 29.31
C ASN A 13 -14.79 -17.29 29.92
N TYR A 14 -13.78 -16.68 30.55
CA TYR A 14 -13.84 -15.37 31.16
C TYR A 14 -12.77 -14.48 30.55
N ILE A 15 -13.19 -13.52 29.72
CA ILE A 15 -12.28 -12.66 28.96
C ILE A 15 -12.43 -11.21 29.45
N PRO A 16 -11.38 -10.59 29.99
CA PRO A 16 -11.38 -9.18 30.36
C PRO A 16 -11.25 -8.27 29.12
N LEU A 17 -12.28 -8.25 28.26
CA LEU A 17 -12.31 -7.55 26.96
C LEU A 17 -11.88 -6.06 27.00
N PHE A 18 -12.20 -5.37 28.08
CA PHE A 18 -11.90 -3.94 28.28
C PHE A 18 -10.95 -3.69 29.46
N GLY A 19 -10.42 -4.76 30.05
CA GLY A 19 -9.46 -4.70 31.15
C GLY A 19 -8.02 -4.72 30.64
N ASN A 20 -7.08 -4.51 31.56
CA ASN A 20 -5.69 -4.83 31.28
C ASN A 20 -5.56 -6.35 31.19
N ALA A 21 -5.21 -6.84 30.00
CA ALA A 21 -5.17 -8.27 29.69
C ALA A 21 -3.97 -8.56 28.79
N GLU A 22 -3.28 -9.66 29.07
CA GLU A 22 -2.29 -10.22 28.17
C GLU A 22 -2.93 -11.24 27.22
N LYS A 23 -2.15 -11.72 26.24
CA LYS A 23 -2.66 -12.63 25.21
C LYS A 23 -3.19 -13.92 25.84
N GLU A 24 -2.52 -14.40 26.87
CA GLU A 24 -2.80 -15.61 27.64
C GLU A 24 -4.08 -15.47 28.46
N ASP A 25 -4.51 -14.25 28.79
CA ASP A 25 -5.75 -13.99 29.52
C ASP A 25 -6.98 -14.12 28.62
N ILE A 26 -6.78 -14.03 27.30
CA ILE A 26 -7.83 -14.02 26.29
C ILE A 26 -7.89 -15.37 25.57
N ILE A 27 -6.75 -15.86 25.10
CA ILE A 27 -6.65 -17.08 24.29
C ILE A 27 -6.17 -18.21 25.20
N ASP A 28 -6.93 -19.31 25.23
CA ASP A 28 -6.54 -20.51 25.97
C ASP A 28 -5.46 -21.29 25.20
N TYR A 29 -5.74 -21.63 23.94
CA TYR A 29 -4.79 -22.25 23.03
C TYR A 29 -5.22 -22.10 21.56
N TYR A 30 -4.26 -22.33 20.65
CA TYR A 30 -4.53 -22.51 19.23
C TYR A 30 -4.57 -24.00 18.91
N LEU A 31 -5.65 -24.45 18.27
CA LEU A 31 -5.82 -25.83 17.84
C LEU A 31 -5.48 -25.93 16.34
N LEU A 32 -4.35 -26.54 16.03
CA LEU A 32 -3.94 -26.86 14.66
C LEU A 32 -4.44 -28.25 14.29
N GLN A 33 -5.32 -28.34 13.28
CA GLN A 33 -5.87 -29.61 12.80
C GLN A 33 -5.34 -29.94 11.41
N TYR A 34 -4.66 -31.08 11.25
CA TYR A 34 -4.13 -31.52 9.96
C TYR A 34 -4.22 -33.04 9.79
N GLY A 35 -4.32 -33.48 8.54
CA GLY A 35 -4.52 -34.90 8.22
C GLY A 35 -5.86 -35.45 8.75
N LEU A 36 -5.93 -36.78 8.91
CA LEU A 36 -7.17 -37.45 9.28
C LEU A 36 -7.51 -37.35 10.77
N ASN A 37 -6.53 -37.24 11.66
CA ASN A 37 -6.74 -37.26 13.13
C ASN A 37 -5.68 -36.49 13.94
N TYR A 38 -4.85 -35.64 13.33
CA TYR A 38 -3.86 -34.87 14.10
C TYR A 38 -4.44 -33.53 14.54
N ALA A 39 -4.45 -33.33 15.85
CA ALA A 39 -4.83 -32.08 16.49
C ALA A 39 -3.76 -31.72 17.51
N GLU A 40 -3.12 -30.58 17.31
CA GLU A 40 -2.05 -30.08 18.18
C GLU A 40 -2.52 -28.80 18.88
N GLN A 41 -2.33 -28.74 20.19
CA GLN A 41 -2.58 -27.55 20.99
C GLN A 41 -1.30 -26.74 21.11
N ILE A 42 -1.32 -25.51 20.62
CA ILE A 42 -0.17 -24.62 20.62
C ILE A 42 -0.43 -23.50 21.62
N ASN A 43 0.54 -23.27 22.50
CA ASN A 43 0.49 -22.19 23.48
C ASN A 43 0.39 -20.82 22.76
N PRO A 44 -0.43 -19.88 23.27
CA PRO A 44 -0.56 -18.57 22.66
C PRO A 44 0.75 -17.82 22.43
N ASN A 45 1.74 -17.97 23.32
CA ASN A 45 3.05 -17.31 23.21
C ASN A 45 3.86 -17.72 21.97
N PHE A 46 3.63 -18.93 21.43
CA PHE A 46 4.39 -19.43 20.28
C PHE A 46 3.80 -19.02 18.92
N ILE A 47 2.68 -18.31 18.91
CA ILE A 47 2.03 -17.86 17.69
C ILE A 47 2.06 -16.35 17.64
N TYR A 48 2.70 -15.79 16.61
CA TYR A 48 2.45 -14.41 16.24
C TYR A 48 1.04 -14.28 15.64
N HIS A 49 0.16 -13.53 16.29
CA HIS A 49 -1.21 -13.32 15.82
C HIS A 49 -1.40 -11.87 15.42
N ASP A 50 -1.17 -11.61 14.13
CA ASP A 50 -1.48 -10.33 13.52
C ASP A 50 -2.94 -10.30 13.07
N GLN A 51 -3.67 -9.29 13.54
CA GLN A 51 -5.02 -9.00 13.09
C GLN A 51 -5.11 -7.55 12.65
N ASP A 52 -5.88 -7.33 11.60
CA ASP A 52 -6.30 -5.99 11.20
C ASP A 52 -7.52 -5.59 12.05
N GLY A 53 -7.64 -4.32 12.43
CA GLY A 53 -8.55 -3.81 13.48
C GLY A 53 -10.06 -3.90 13.23
N ASN A 54 -10.52 -4.81 12.37
CA ASN A 54 -11.92 -5.07 12.08
C ASN A 54 -12.50 -6.08 13.09
N THR A 55 -12.92 -5.59 14.26
CA THR A 55 -13.57 -6.42 15.28
C THR A 55 -15.06 -6.61 15.00
N ASP A 56 -15.48 -7.84 14.70
CA ASP A 56 -16.88 -8.23 14.75
C ASP A 56 -17.26 -8.69 16.16
N TYR A 57 -18.04 -7.88 16.86
CA TYR A 57 -18.49 -8.16 18.23
C TYR A 57 -19.66 -9.13 18.32
N ARG A 58 -20.19 -9.62 17.19
CA ARG A 58 -21.43 -10.40 17.21
C ARG A 58 -21.26 -11.85 17.68
N ASN A 59 -20.01 -12.35 17.83
CA ASN A 59 -19.67 -13.73 18.26
C ASN A 59 -18.21 -13.82 18.78
N ASP A 60 -17.72 -15.03 19.08
CA ASP A 60 -16.30 -15.38 19.33
C ASP A 60 -15.30 -14.95 18.22
N ASN A 61 -15.81 -14.40 17.13
CA ASN A 61 -15.04 -13.91 15.98
C ASN A 61 -14.39 -12.53 16.20
N PHE A 62 -14.56 -11.90 17.35
CA PHE A 62 -13.91 -10.60 17.63
C PHE A 62 -12.37 -10.68 17.62
N ILE A 63 -11.81 -11.89 17.74
CA ILE A 63 -10.36 -12.17 17.65
C ILE A 63 -9.91 -12.48 16.21
N LYS A 64 -10.85 -12.61 15.26
CA LYS A 64 -10.53 -12.86 13.86
C LYS A 64 -10.70 -11.58 13.05
N GLY A 65 -9.60 -11.04 12.55
CA GLY A 65 -9.64 -9.98 11.56
C GLY A 65 -10.21 -10.47 10.22
N HIS A 66 -10.98 -9.62 9.55
CA HIS A 66 -11.40 -9.85 8.17
C HIS A 66 -10.38 -9.26 7.20
N SER A 67 -10.15 -9.94 6.07
CA SER A 67 -9.31 -9.40 4.99
C SER A 67 -9.87 -8.08 4.49
N ARG A 68 -8.98 -7.10 4.29
CA ARG A 68 -9.36 -5.81 3.71
C ARG A 68 -10.03 -5.98 2.34
N LEU A 69 -9.68 -7.01 1.57
CA LEU A 69 -10.27 -7.30 0.27
C LEU A 69 -11.78 -7.59 0.33
N TYR A 70 -12.30 -7.96 1.50
CA TYR A 70 -13.73 -8.17 1.69
C TYR A 70 -14.54 -6.90 1.43
N SER A 71 -14.01 -5.71 1.77
CA SER A 71 -14.70 -4.44 1.55
C SER A 71 -14.85 -4.07 0.07
N VAL A 72 -14.01 -4.63 -0.80
CA VAL A 72 -13.99 -4.40 -2.25
C VAL A 72 -14.35 -5.65 -3.04
N LYS A 73 -15.08 -6.58 -2.40
CA LYS A 73 -15.53 -7.81 -3.04
C LYS A 73 -16.29 -7.54 -4.35
N MET A 74 -17.15 -6.52 -4.40
CA MET A 74 -17.89 -6.17 -5.62
C MET A 74 -16.98 -5.75 -6.79
N ALA A 75 -15.95 -4.96 -6.52
CA ALA A 75 -14.97 -4.57 -7.55
C ALA A 75 -14.21 -5.79 -8.09
N ILE A 76 -13.84 -6.72 -7.21
CA ILE A 76 -13.21 -7.98 -7.62
C ILE A 76 -14.18 -8.84 -8.44
N ASP A 77 -15.43 -8.95 -8.00
CA ASP A 77 -16.46 -9.73 -8.68
C ASP A 77 -16.81 -9.16 -10.05
N ASN A 78 -16.72 -7.84 -10.27
CA ASN A 78 -16.89 -7.18 -11.58
C ASN A 78 -15.76 -7.50 -12.56
N LEU A 79 -14.51 -7.59 -12.08
CA LEU A 79 -13.37 -7.90 -12.94
C LEU A 79 -13.47 -9.30 -13.58
N ILE A 80 -14.03 -10.28 -12.88
CA ILE A 80 -14.15 -11.67 -13.36
C ILE A 80 -14.91 -11.76 -14.69
N PRO A 81 -16.19 -11.32 -14.80
CA PRO A 81 -16.94 -11.35 -16.04
C PRO A 81 -16.31 -10.46 -17.12
N VAL A 82 -15.68 -9.34 -16.77
CA VAL A 82 -14.98 -8.49 -17.74
C VAL A 82 -13.82 -9.25 -18.40
N TYR A 83 -12.98 -9.94 -17.63
CA TYR A 83 -11.90 -10.76 -18.19
C TYR A 83 -12.42 -11.94 -19.01
N GLN A 84 -13.51 -12.59 -18.56
CA GLN A 84 -14.16 -13.66 -19.31
C GLN A 84 -14.73 -13.16 -20.65
N ALA A 85 -15.45 -12.04 -20.64
CA ALA A 85 -16.02 -11.42 -21.83
C ALA A 85 -14.90 -11.03 -22.81
N ARG A 86 -13.81 -10.42 -22.32
CA ARG A 86 -12.64 -10.10 -23.15
C ARG A 86 -12.07 -11.35 -23.84
N ASN A 87 -11.84 -12.43 -23.10
CA ASN A 87 -11.33 -13.68 -23.67
C ASN A 87 -12.28 -14.22 -24.77
N VAL A 88 -13.57 -14.28 -24.50
CA VAL A 88 -14.57 -14.76 -25.48
C VAL A 88 -14.60 -13.88 -26.73
N ILE A 89 -14.56 -12.56 -26.59
CA ILE A 89 -14.56 -11.66 -27.75
C ILE A 89 -13.26 -11.81 -28.55
N TYR A 90 -12.10 -11.96 -27.90
CA TYR A 90 -10.84 -12.16 -28.62
C TYR A 90 -10.75 -13.51 -29.34
N MET A 91 -11.16 -14.60 -28.68
CA MET A 91 -10.99 -15.96 -29.19
C MET A 91 -12.11 -16.39 -30.13
N LYS A 92 -13.37 -16.05 -29.81
CA LYS A 92 -14.55 -16.54 -30.53
C LYS A 92 -15.24 -15.45 -31.36
N ARG A 93 -14.84 -14.18 -31.20
CA ARG A 93 -15.47 -12.99 -31.80
C ARG A 93 -16.99 -12.82 -31.52
N GLY A 94 -17.57 -13.67 -30.69
CA GLY A 94 -18.99 -13.69 -30.36
C GLY A 94 -19.89 -13.99 -31.57
N ALA A 95 -21.21 -13.87 -31.40
CA ALA A 95 -22.14 -13.83 -32.52
C ALA A 95 -21.96 -12.49 -33.25
N LEU A 96 -21.23 -12.51 -34.37
CA LEU A 96 -20.84 -11.30 -35.10
C LEU A 96 -22.04 -10.53 -35.67
N GLY A 97 -23.11 -11.22 -36.04
CA GLY A 97 -24.31 -10.64 -36.62
C GLY A 97 -25.25 -11.69 -37.18
N ILE A 98 -26.36 -11.23 -37.73
CA ILE A 98 -27.38 -12.04 -38.37
C ILE A 98 -27.43 -11.63 -39.84
N PHE A 99 -27.37 -12.62 -40.71
CA PHE A 99 -27.64 -12.42 -42.13
C PHE A 99 -29.16 -12.46 -42.37
N VAL A 100 -29.68 -11.42 -43.03
CA VAL A 100 -31.10 -11.28 -43.36
C VAL A 100 -31.26 -11.22 -44.87
N SER A 101 -32.22 -11.95 -45.42
CA SER A 101 -32.50 -11.90 -46.86
C SER A 101 -33.26 -10.64 -47.23
N GLU A 102 -32.78 -9.97 -48.27
CA GLU A 102 -33.44 -8.83 -48.90
C GLU A 102 -34.19 -9.22 -50.18
N LYS A 103 -34.41 -10.51 -50.43
CA LYS A 103 -35.22 -10.96 -51.58
C LYS A 103 -36.61 -10.33 -51.50
N LYS A 104 -37.04 -9.70 -52.60
CA LYS A 104 -38.38 -9.10 -52.73
C LYS A 104 -39.18 -9.80 -53.82
N ASP A 105 -40.45 -10.05 -53.53
CA ASP A 105 -41.47 -10.48 -54.48
C ASP A 105 -42.61 -9.44 -54.51
N GLU A 106 -43.59 -9.58 -55.40
CA GLU A 106 -44.68 -8.61 -55.61
C GLU A 106 -45.49 -8.29 -54.33
N THR A 107 -45.43 -9.18 -53.32
CA THR A 107 -46.13 -9.04 -52.03
C THR A 107 -45.23 -8.72 -50.82
N GLY A 108 -43.91 -8.56 -50.98
CA GLY A 108 -43.01 -8.20 -49.88
C GLY A 108 -41.68 -8.96 -49.82
N THR A 109 -41.03 -8.96 -48.66
CA THR A 109 -39.76 -9.69 -48.45
C THR A 109 -40.00 -11.19 -48.30
N VAL A 110 -39.19 -12.00 -49.00
CA VAL A 110 -39.29 -13.47 -49.00
C VAL A 110 -38.14 -14.07 -48.21
N ALA A 111 -38.46 -15.04 -47.34
CA ALA A 111 -37.46 -15.76 -46.56
C ALA A 111 -36.66 -16.74 -47.45
N MET A 112 -35.40 -16.98 -47.08
CA MET A 112 -34.58 -17.99 -47.75
C MET A 112 -35.11 -19.40 -47.49
N THR A 113 -35.02 -20.25 -48.50
CA THR A 113 -35.32 -21.68 -48.34
C THR A 113 -34.22 -22.38 -47.54
N GLU A 114 -34.52 -23.56 -46.98
CA GLU A 114 -33.53 -24.33 -46.20
C GLU A 114 -32.33 -24.78 -47.04
N ASP A 115 -32.54 -25.08 -48.33
CA ASP A 115 -31.46 -25.45 -49.25
C ASP A 115 -30.54 -24.24 -49.53
N GLU A 116 -31.10 -23.04 -49.70
CA GLU A 116 -30.31 -21.80 -49.86
C GLU A 116 -29.47 -21.48 -48.62
N LYS A 117 -30.04 -21.69 -47.42
CA LYS A 117 -29.30 -21.53 -46.16
C LYS A 117 -28.16 -22.54 -46.02
N ARG A 118 -28.38 -23.80 -46.46
CA ARG A 118 -27.35 -24.84 -46.40
C ARG A 118 -26.21 -24.52 -47.36
N ASN A 119 -26.51 -24.19 -48.61
CA ASN A 119 -25.51 -23.87 -49.63
C ASN A 119 -24.66 -22.66 -49.21
N LEU A 120 -25.27 -21.59 -48.68
CA LEU A 120 -24.53 -20.44 -48.17
C LEU A 120 -23.64 -20.81 -46.97
N ARG A 121 -24.12 -21.64 -46.04
CA ARG A 121 -23.31 -22.06 -44.89
C ARG A 121 -22.09 -22.87 -45.34
N GLU A 122 -22.26 -23.75 -46.32
CA GLU A 122 -21.17 -24.55 -46.90
C GLU A 122 -20.16 -23.64 -47.62
N GLU A 123 -20.62 -22.74 -48.48
CA GLU A 123 -19.76 -21.78 -49.19
C GLU A 123 -18.97 -20.87 -48.23
N PHE A 124 -19.62 -20.33 -47.20
CA PHE A 124 -18.93 -19.52 -46.18
C PHE A 124 -17.93 -20.35 -45.36
N ASN A 125 -18.25 -21.57 -44.96
CA ASN A 125 -17.33 -22.37 -44.14
C ASN A 125 -16.12 -22.88 -44.93
N GLU A 126 -16.29 -23.17 -46.22
CA GLU A 126 -15.24 -23.68 -47.11
C GLU A 126 -14.34 -22.55 -47.65
N ASN A 127 -14.93 -21.41 -48.05
CA ASN A 127 -14.20 -20.35 -48.74
C ASN A 127 -13.73 -19.21 -47.82
N TYR A 128 -14.32 -19.02 -46.64
CA TYR A 128 -14.05 -17.87 -45.76
C TYR A 128 -13.31 -18.26 -44.46
N GLY A 129 -12.37 -17.42 -44.01
CA GLY A 129 -11.64 -17.62 -42.75
C GLY A 129 -10.32 -16.85 -42.68
N LEU A 130 -9.60 -16.97 -41.55
CA LEU A 130 -8.33 -16.26 -41.26
C LEU A 130 -7.08 -17.06 -41.61
N ASP A 131 -7.23 -18.24 -42.22
CA ASP A 131 -6.09 -19.04 -42.68
C ASP A 131 -5.60 -18.54 -44.05
N ASN A 132 -4.30 -18.60 -44.30
CA ASN A 132 -3.64 -18.11 -45.53
C ASN A 132 -4.12 -18.81 -46.82
N SER A 133 -4.92 -19.87 -46.69
CA SER A 133 -5.47 -20.67 -47.78
C SER A 133 -6.86 -20.23 -48.26
N ARG A 134 -7.50 -19.26 -47.59
CA ARG A 134 -8.92 -18.90 -47.81
C ARG A 134 -9.09 -17.53 -48.45
N PHE A 135 -10.15 -17.38 -49.26
CA PHE A 135 -10.42 -16.16 -50.00
C PHE A 135 -11.09 -15.12 -49.09
N PRO A 136 -10.63 -13.86 -49.06
CA PRO A 136 -11.04 -12.89 -48.04
C PRO A 136 -12.40 -12.23 -48.29
N TYR A 137 -13.02 -12.46 -49.46
CA TYR A 137 -14.30 -11.86 -49.86
C TYR A 137 -15.39 -12.93 -49.97
N GLY A 138 -16.52 -12.74 -49.29
CA GLY A 138 -17.71 -13.56 -49.49
C GLY A 138 -18.52 -13.03 -50.68
N LEU A 139 -18.74 -13.86 -51.69
CA LEU A 139 -19.69 -13.60 -52.76
C LEU A 139 -21.01 -14.29 -52.38
N SER A 140 -22.14 -13.64 -52.62
CA SER A 140 -23.47 -14.23 -52.41
C SER A 140 -24.33 -13.90 -53.62
N ASP A 141 -24.94 -14.91 -54.22
CA ASP A 141 -25.90 -14.76 -55.31
C ASP A 141 -27.29 -14.33 -54.83
N VAL A 142 -27.51 -14.33 -53.51
CA VAL A 142 -28.75 -13.87 -52.87
C VAL A 142 -28.54 -12.45 -52.32
N PRO A 143 -29.46 -11.49 -52.58
CA PRO A 143 -29.42 -10.18 -51.93
C PRO A 143 -29.62 -10.35 -50.42
N MET A 144 -28.62 -9.95 -49.65
CA MET A 144 -28.50 -10.19 -48.22
C MET A 144 -27.95 -8.93 -47.54
N ASP A 145 -28.49 -8.63 -46.37
CA ASP A 145 -27.95 -7.63 -45.45
C ASP A 145 -27.34 -8.30 -44.22
N PHE A 146 -26.28 -7.70 -43.66
CA PHE A 146 -25.63 -8.17 -42.45
C PHE A 146 -25.91 -7.23 -41.30
N ILE A 147 -26.82 -7.63 -40.42
CA ILE A 147 -27.12 -6.89 -39.20
C ILE A 147 -26.12 -7.31 -38.14
N ARG A 148 -25.16 -6.43 -37.86
CA ARG A 148 -24.20 -6.61 -36.77
C ARG A 148 -24.94 -6.57 -35.42
N THR A 149 -24.86 -7.65 -34.65
CA THR A 149 -25.53 -7.77 -33.34
C THR A 149 -24.58 -7.77 -32.15
N ASN A 150 -23.26 -7.81 -32.38
CA ASN A 150 -22.29 -7.73 -31.29
C ASN A 150 -22.02 -6.29 -30.86
N LEU A 151 -21.97 -6.08 -29.54
CA LEU A 151 -21.29 -4.93 -28.97
C LEU A 151 -19.80 -5.08 -29.23
N SER A 152 -19.18 -4.03 -29.75
CA SER A 152 -17.74 -3.95 -29.88
C SER A 152 -17.07 -3.81 -28.51
N ILE A 153 -15.81 -4.25 -28.40
CA ILE A 153 -15.01 -4.05 -27.18
C ILE A 153 -14.92 -2.55 -26.84
N GLN A 154 -14.93 -1.67 -27.84
CA GLN A 154 -14.92 -0.23 -27.63
C GLN A 154 -16.19 0.27 -26.92
N GLU A 155 -17.37 -0.26 -27.27
CA GLU A 155 -18.64 0.13 -26.65
C GLU A 155 -18.80 -0.38 -25.22
N LEU A 156 -18.16 -1.50 -24.89
CA LEU A 156 -18.17 -2.06 -23.52
C LEU A 156 -17.20 -1.36 -22.57
N GLN A 157 -16.29 -0.52 -23.08
CA GLN A 157 -15.25 0.18 -22.33
C GLN A 157 -14.55 -0.65 -21.21
N PRO A 158 -14.20 -1.93 -21.43
CA PRO A 158 -13.74 -2.81 -20.36
C PRO A 158 -12.39 -2.37 -19.76
N PHE A 159 -11.61 -1.58 -20.50
CA PHE A 159 -10.34 -1.04 -20.02
C PHE A 159 -10.52 0.02 -18.94
N GLU A 160 -11.52 0.91 -19.09
CA GLU A 160 -11.82 1.93 -18.10
C GLU A 160 -12.38 1.31 -16.82
N GLU A 161 -13.30 0.35 -16.97
CA GLU A 161 -13.86 -0.41 -15.84
C GLU A 161 -12.75 -1.17 -15.08
N THR A 162 -11.88 -1.90 -15.79
CA THR A 162 -10.77 -2.62 -15.14
C THR A 162 -9.79 -1.70 -14.41
N LEU A 163 -9.54 -0.49 -14.92
CA LEU A 163 -8.67 0.48 -14.26
C LEU A 163 -9.33 1.04 -13.01
N ASN A 164 -10.62 1.39 -13.07
CA ASN A 164 -11.37 1.90 -11.92
C ASN A 164 -11.42 0.86 -10.79
N ASP A 165 -11.74 -0.39 -11.11
CA ASP A 165 -11.76 -1.47 -10.11
C ASP A 165 -10.37 -1.73 -9.53
N ALA A 166 -9.31 -1.69 -10.35
CA ALA A 166 -7.95 -1.81 -9.86
C ALA A 166 -7.57 -0.68 -8.88
N ILE A 167 -7.99 0.55 -9.16
CA ILE A 167 -7.78 1.71 -8.27
C ILE A 167 -8.54 1.52 -6.96
N ILE A 168 -9.78 1.05 -7.00
CA ILE A 168 -10.59 0.77 -5.80
C ILE A 168 -9.90 -0.29 -4.94
N ILE A 169 -9.42 -1.37 -5.55
CA ILE A 169 -8.71 -2.45 -4.85
C ILE A 169 -7.41 -1.94 -4.23
N ALA A 170 -6.61 -1.16 -4.98
CA ALA A 170 -5.37 -0.56 -4.49
C ALA A 170 -5.61 0.43 -3.33
N GLY A 171 -6.67 1.22 -3.43
CA GLY A 171 -7.04 2.23 -2.43
C GLY A 171 -7.31 1.66 -1.05
N VAL A 172 -7.82 0.43 -0.95
CA VAL A 172 -8.01 -0.29 0.32
C VAL A 172 -6.68 -0.55 1.06
N PHE A 173 -5.58 -0.68 0.33
CA PHE A 173 -4.24 -0.79 0.92
C PHE A 173 -3.57 0.57 1.16
N GLY A 174 -4.26 1.67 0.83
CA GLY A 174 -3.72 3.02 0.88
C GLY A 174 -2.75 3.33 -0.26
N VAL A 175 -2.80 2.56 -1.34
CA VAL A 175 -2.01 2.81 -2.55
C VAL A 175 -2.79 3.81 -3.41
N PRO A 176 -2.20 4.98 -3.72
CA PRO A 176 -2.89 6.01 -4.47
C PRO A 176 -2.93 5.68 -5.98
N PRO A 177 -3.89 6.22 -6.74
CA PRO A 177 -4.09 5.89 -8.15
C PRO A 177 -2.86 6.15 -9.04
N GLU A 178 -1.97 7.06 -8.63
CA GLU A 178 -0.73 7.40 -9.34
C GLU A 178 0.27 6.26 -9.46
N LEU A 179 0.22 5.31 -8.52
CA LEU A 179 1.08 4.13 -8.52
C LEU A 179 0.43 2.94 -9.24
N VAL A 180 -0.85 3.03 -9.60
CA VAL A 180 -1.54 2.00 -10.38
C VAL A 180 -1.12 2.15 -11.85
N PRO A 181 -0.59 1.08 -12.48
CA PRO A 181 -0.18 1.14 -13.88
C PRO A 181 -1.33 1.53 -14.80
N ARG A 182 -1.13 2.58 -15.60
CA ARG A 182 -2.13 3.12 -16.52
C ARG A 182 -1.46 3.60 -17.81
N LYS A 183 -2.27 3.68 -18.88
CA LYS A 183 -1.81 4.10 -20.21
C LYS A 183 -1.32 5.54 -20.23
N ASP A 184 -1.97 6.41 -19.47
CA ASP A 184 -1.57 7.80 -19.30
C ASP A 184 -0.57 7.89 -18.16
N HIS A 185 0.72 7.75 -18.48
CA HIS A 185 1.79 7.80 -17.50
C HIS A 185 1.71 9.11 -16.69
N SER A 186 1.56 9.00 -15.36
CA SER A 186 1.80 10.14 -14.47
C SER A 186 3.27 10.54 -14.58
N THR A 187 3.55 11.84 -14.62
CA THR A 187 4.92 12.37 -14.59
C THR A 187 5.73 11.76 -13.44
N PHE A 188 7.02 11.46 -13.68
CA PHE A 188 7.91 10.82 -12.70
C PHE A 188 7.92 11.49 -11.31
N ASN A 189 7.81 12.82 -11.26
CA ASN A 189 7.77 13.56 -9.99
C ASN A 189 6.54 13.22 -9.15
N ASN A 190 5.37 13.07 -9.79
CA ASN A 190 4.14 12.72 -9.08
C ASN A 190 4.21 11.30 -8.49
N GLN A 191 4.93 10.39 -9.16
CA GLN A 191 5.13 9.02 -8.68
C GLN A 191 6.00 8.99 -7.43
N LYS A 192 7.14 9.68 -7.42
CA LYS A 192 8.01 9.78 -6.23
C LYS A 192 7.29 10.34 -5.01
N SER A 193 6.50 11.40 -5.19
CA SER A 193 5.71 11.99 -4.11
C SER A 193 4.63 11.03 -3.60
N ALA A 194 3.96 10.31 -4.49
CA ALA A 194 2.98 9.29 -4.13
C ALA A 194 3.63 8.13 -3.36
N GLU A 195 4.80 7.63 -3.80
CA GLU A 195 5.57 6.60 -3.09
C GLU A 195 5.97 7.05 -1.69
N LYS A 196 6.54 8.26 -1.53
CA LYS A 196 6.85 8.85 -0.22
C LYS A 196 5.61 8.90 0.68
N GLY A 197 4.45 9.26 0.12
CA GLY A 197 3.17 9.26 0.80
C GLY A 197 2.76 7.87 1.33
N VAL A 198 2.87 6.83 0.51
CA VAL A 198 2.58 5.44 0.91
C VAL A 198 3.53 4.96 2.00
N TYR A 199 4.83 5.23 1.86
CA TYR A 199 5.81 4.85 2.88
C TYR A 199 5.49 5.49 4.23
N THR A 200 5.27 6.81 4.23
CA THR A 200 5.05 7.58 5.45
C THR A 200 3.72 7.24 6.13
N SER A 201 2.66 7.01 5.35
CA SER A 201 1.30 6.83 5.88
C SER A 201 0.94 5.37 6.18
N LYS A 202 1.53 4.39 5.47
CA LYS A 202 1.15 2.97 5.58
C LYS A 202 2.33 2.06 5.92
N ILE A 203 3.41 2.10 5.15
CA ILE A 203 4.50 1.10 5.27
C ILE A 203 5.27 1.29 6.57
N ILE A 204 5.75 2.49 6.87
CA ILE A 204 6.55 2.76 8.08
C ILE A 204 5.76 2.44 9.36
N PRO A 205 4.49 2.91 9.53
CA PRO A 205 3.70 2.53 10.70
C PRO A 205 3.48 1.02 10.82
N ALA A 206 3.18 0.33 9.72
CA ALA A 206 2.98 -1.12 9.73
C ALA A 206 4.26 -1.89 10.07
N ALA A 207 5.39 -1.49 9.49
CA ALA A 207 6.69 -2.11 9.72
C ALA A 207 7.17 -1.91 11.17
N ARG A 208 7.00 -0.70 11.72
CA ARG A 208 7.32 -0.41 13.13
C ARG A 208 6.43 -1.19 14.09
N ARG A 209 5.14 -1.28 13.80
CA ARG A 209 4.20 -2.11 14.57
C ARG A 209 4.66 -3.58 14.55
N TYR A 210 4.97 -4.11 13.37
CA TYR A 210 5.48 -5.47 13.22
C TYR A 210 6.78 -5.70 14.01
N ALA A 211 7.76 -4.78 13.93
CA ALA A 211 9.02 -4.88 14.66
C ALA A 211 8.82 -4.79 16.19
N SER A 212 7.91 -3.92 16.65
CA SER A 212 7.54 -3.82 18.06
C SER A 212 6.88 -5.09 18.59
N GLU A 213 5.93 -5.65 17.84
CA GLU A 213 5.28 -6.91 18.24
C GLU A 213 6.24 -8.11 18.21
N LEU A 214 7.16 -8.14 17.23
CA LEU A 214 8.21 -9.16 17.14
C LEU A 214 9.22 -9.06 18.30
N THR A 215 9.60 -7.84 18.66
CA THR A 215 10.47 -7.55 19.83
C THR A 215 9.88 -8.17 21.09
N ARG A 216 8.58 -7.91 21.34
CA ARG A 216 7.86 -8.44 22.50
C ARG A 216 7.73 -9.96 22.44
N MET A 217 7.43 -10.52 21.26
CA MET A 217 7.29 -11.97 21.10
C MET A 217 8.60 -12.73 21.39
N LEU A 218 9.74 -12.16 20.99
CA LEU A 218 11.06 -12.74 21.24
C LEU A 218 11.60 -12.45 22.65
N GLY A 219 10.94 -11.57 23.41
CA GLY A 219 11.32 -11.21 24.77
C GLY A 219 12.51 -10.25 24.86
N TYR A 220 12.93 -9.64 23.74
CA TYR A 220 14.06 -8.71 23.71
C TYR A 220 13.80 -7.45 24.54
N ASP A 221 12.53 -7.06 24.70
CA ASP A 221 12.10 -5.96 25.56
C ASP A 221 12.46 -6.18 27.04
N ARG A 222 12.52 -7.44 27.50
CA ARG A 222 12.93 -7.80 28.86
C ARG A 222 14.42 -7.61 29.09
N ASP A 223 15.20 -7.77 28.04
CA ASP A 223 16.67 -7.63 28.05
C ASP A 223 17.11 -6.20 27.67
N GLY A 224 16.16 -5.28 27.45
CA GLY A 224 16.42 -3.90 27.06
C GLY A 224 16.77 -3.70 25.57
N TYR A 225 16.60 -4.73 24.74
CA TYR A 225 16.79 -4.66 23.29
C TYR A 225 15.48 -4.44 22.54
N TYR A 226 15.57 -3.86 21.35
CA TYR A 226 14.42 -3.72 20.45
C TYR A 226 14.81 -3.92 18.99
N ILE A 227 13.86 -4.42 18.21
CA ILE A 227 13.97 -4.53 16.76
C ILE A 227 13.35 -3.26 16.17
N ASP A 228 14.08 -2.62 15.26
CA ASP A 228 13.58 -1.51 14.44
C ASP A 228 13.83 -1.79 12.96
N VAL A 229 13.11 -1.08 12.11
CA VAL A 229 13.18 -1.23 10.66
C VAL A 229 13.93 -0.04 10.08
N ASP A 230 15.01 -0.33 9.36
CA ASP A 230 15.79 0.68 8.67
C ASP A 230 15.20 1.00 7.28
N PHE A 231 15.04 2.29 7.00
CA PHE A 231 14.58 2.83 5.72
C PHE A 231 15.61 3.76 5.06
N SER A 232 16.85 3.80 5.56
CA SER A 232 17.91 4.68 5.07
C SER A 232 18.21 4.50 3.57
N HIS A 233 18.04 3.27 3.08
CA HIS A 233 18.27 2.87 1.69
C HIS A 233 17.09 3.20 0.75
N VAL A 234 15.99 3.76 1.24
CA VAL A 234 14.81 4.07 0.42
C VAL A 234 14.94 5.45 -0.20
N ASP A 235 15.23 5.50 -1.50
CA ASP A 235 15.52 6.73 -2.24
C ASP A 235 14.44 7.82 -2.11
N CYS A 236 13.16 7.45 -2.18
CA CYS A 236 12.05 8.40 -2.10
C CYS A 236 11.88 9.06 -0.72
N LEU A 237 12.50 8.49 0.33
CA LEU A 237 12.50 9.05 1.69
C LEU A 237 13.69 9.99 1.92
N GLN A 238 14.79 9.84 1.17
CA GLN A 238 15.99 10.67 1.33
C GLN A 238 15.75 12.14 0.96
N GLU A 239 14.93 12.41 -0.06
CA GLU A 239 14.54 13.79 -0.42
C GLU A 239 13.83 14.49 0.75
N GLY A 240 12.92 13.80 1.44
CA GLY A 240 12.27 14.34 2.63
C GLY A 240 13.21 14.52 3.83
N GLN A 241 14.24 13.69 3.92
CA GLN A 241 15.24 13.84 4.98
C GLN A 241 16.10 15.08 4.77
N LYS A 242 16.46 15.41 3.53
CA LYS A 242 17.13 16.68 3.19
C LYS A 242 16.28 17.88 3.54
N GLU A 243 15.00 17.88 3.15
CA GLU A 243 14.05 18.96 3.52
C GLU A 243 13.95 19.13 5.04
N LYS A 244 13.89 18.01 5.78
CA LYS A 244 13.83 18.04 7.25
C LYS A 244 15.13 18.57 7.87
N GLU A 245 16.29 18.16 7.36
CA GLU A 245 17.59 18.66 7.80
C GLU A 245 17.76 20.15 7.48
N GLU A 246 17.30 20.62 6.33
CA GLU A 246 17.26 22.05 5.98
C GLU A 246 16.36 22.84 6.93
N VAL A 247 15.16 22.33 7.24
CA VAL A 247 14.28 22.96 8.24
C VAL A 247 14.94 23.00 9.62
N SER A 248 15.60 21.91 10.05
CA SER A 248 16.35 21.87 11.31
C SER A 248 17.51 22.88 11.32
N LYS A 249 18.22 23.04 10.20
CA LYS A 249 19.27 24.04 10.04
C LYS A 249 18.70 25.46 10.15
N ILE A 250 17.60 25.75 9.46
CA ILE A 250 16.91 27.05 9.53
C ILE A 250 16.44 27.36 10.97
N ILE A 251 15.88 26.37 11.68
CA ILE A 251 15.47 26.52 13.09
C ILE A 251 16.68 26.84 13.96
N SER A 252 17.78 26.10 13.79
CA SER A 252 19.03 26.32 14.55
C SER A 252 19.63 27.70 14.26
N GLU A 253 19.70 28.13 13.00
CA GLU A 253 20.20 29.44 12.60
C GLU A 253 19.32 30.57 13.16
N ARG A 254 18.00 30.44 13.07
CA ARG A 254 17.06 31.40 13.64
C ARG A 254 17.20 31.49 15.15
N ALA A 255 17.22 30.35 15.85
CA ALA A 255 17.34 30.32 17.31
C ALA A 255 18.70 30.90 17.77
N MET A 256 19.77 30.65 17.02
CA MET A 256 21.07 31.27 17.28
C MET A 256 21.02 32.79 17.07
N GLY A 257 20.31 33.28 16.06
CA GLY A 257 20.08 34.72 15.86
C GLY A 257 19.25 35.36 16.98
N GLU A 258 18.18 34.71 17.41
CA GLU A 258 17.36 35.13 18.57
C GLU A 258 18.21 35.18 19.85
N PHE A 259 19.11 34.21 20.05
CA PHE A 259 20.06 34.20 21.16
C PHE A 259 21.07 35.35 21.07
N GLN A 260 21.71 35.57 19.91
CA GLN A 260 22.68 36.65 19.70
C GLN A 260 22.08 38.04 19.89
N ASN A 261 20.79 38.20 19.57
CA ASN A 261 20.04 39.43 19.80
C ASN A 261 19.51 39.56 21.24
N GLY A 262 19.79 38.59 22.11
CA GLY A 262 19.42 38.62 23.52
C GLY A 262 17.93 38.39 23.81
N ILE A 263 17.19 37.79 22.87
CA ILE A 263 15.75 37.54 22.98
C ILE A 263 15.46 36.25 23.78
N ILE A 264 16.32 35.24 23.66
CA ILE A 264 16.18 33.94 24.30
C ILE A 264 17.45 33.55 25.06
N THR A 265 17.35 32.58 25.97
CA THR A 265 18.50 32.04 26.71
C THR A 265 19.23 30.93 25.95
N LEU A 266 20.39 30.50 26.46
CA LEU A 266 21.17 29.41 25.88
C LEU A 266 20.46 28.05 26.05
N ASN A 267 19.73 27.86 27.15
CA ASN A 267 18.90 26.66 27.35
C ASN A 267 17.66 26.65 26.45
N ASP A 268 17.07 27.81 26.13
CA ASP A 268 15.99 27.91 25.15
C ASP A 268 16.47 27.53 23.73
N TYR A 269 17.68 27.95 23.37
CA TYR A 269 18.32 27.53 22.12
C TYR A 269 18.49 26.00 22.08
N ARG A 270 19.02 25.40 23.17
CA ARG A 270 19.19 23.94 23.27
C ARG A 270 17.86 23.19 23.16
N ALA A 271 16.82 23.68 23.83
CA ALA A 271 15.48 23.11 23.72
C ALA A 271 14.94 23.15 22.27
N ARG A 272 15.18 24.25 21.53
CA ARG A 272 14.76 24.39 20.12
C ARG A 272 15.44 23.41 19.17
N ILE A 273 16.66 22.97 19.47
CA ILE A 273 17.41 21.99 18.67
C ILE A 273 17.25 20.54 19.20
N GLY A 274 16.41 20.32 20.21
CA GLY A 274 16.14 18.99 20.77
C GLY A 274 17.21 18.48 21.75
N GLU A 275 18.04 19.38 22.27
CA GLU A 275 19.11 19.08 23.21
C GLU A 275 18.65 19.20 24.67
N SER A 276 19.28 18.42 25.56
CA SER A 276 18.94 18.44 26.99
C SER A 276 19.37 19.73 27.68
N LYS A 277 18.60 20.15 28.70
CA LYS A 277 18.92 21.29 29.56
C LYS A 277 20.27 21.07 30.24
N VAL A 278 21.08 22.14 30.31
CA VAL A 278 22.29 22.15 31.13
C VAL A 278 21.98 22.85 32.43
N GLU A 279 22.27 22.20 33.56
CA GLU A 279 22.15 22.79 34.90
C GLU A 279 23.31 23.75 35.18
N ASN A 280 23.32 24.86 34.46
CA ASN A 280 24.28 25.94 34.66
C ASN A 280 23.53 27.27 34.66
N SER A 281 23.69 28.05 35.72
CA SER A 281 23.04 29.37 35.88
C SER A 281 23.35 30.34 34.73
N LEU A 282 24.48 30.18 34.02
CA LEU A 282 24.80 30.98 32.84
C LEU A 282 23.89 30.70 31.64
N PHE A 283 23.37 29.49 31.52
CA PHE A 283 22.57 29.04 30.38
C PHE A 283 21.11 29.47 30.50
N ASP A 284 20.68 29.86 31.71
CA ASP A 284 19.34 30.33 32.04
C ASP A 284 19.21 31.87 32.02
N LYS A 285 20.30 32.62 31.76
CA LYS A 285 20.30 34.11 31.71
C LYS A 285 20.15 34.65 30.29
N LEU A 286 19.46 35.77 30.13
CA LEU A 286 19.49 36.56 28.89
C LEU A 286 20.82 37.30 28.76
N LEU A 287 21.24 37.63 27.52
CA LEU A 287 22.50 38.35 27.29
C LEU A 287 22.58 39.68 28.04
N TYR A 288 21.45 40.36 28.24
CA TYR A 288 21.38 41.63 28.97
C TYR A 288 21.55 41.49 30.49
N GLU A 289 21.36 40.29 31.03
CA GLU A 289 21.45 39.98 32.47
C GLU A 289 22.82 39.41 32.86
N MET A 290 23.70 39.21 31.87
CA MET A 290 25.05 38.68 32.06
C MET A 290 26.03 39.81 32.39
N SER A 291 26.94 39.56 33.33
CA SER A 291 28.08 40.44 33.59
C SER A 291 29.12 40.39 32.46
N ASP A 292 30.00 41.40 32.35
CA ASP A 292 31.03 41.48 31.30
C ASP A 292 31.92 40.21 31.23
N LYS A 293 32.22 39.60 32.38
CA LYS A 293 32.99 38.35 32.47
C LYS A 293 32.21 37.14 31.95
N GLU A 294 30.90 37.12 32.15
CA GLU A 294 30.01 36.05 31.67
C GLU A 294 29.79 36.18 30.15
N LEU A 295 29.66 37.40 29.64
CA LEU A 295 29.59 37.70 28.20
C LEU A 295 30.86 37.28 27.46
N GLU A 296 32.05 37.52 28.00
CA GLU A 296 33.29 37.05 27.39
C GLU A 296 33.37 35.52 27.33
N ARG A 297 32.87 34.84 28.36
CA ARG A 297 32.84 33.37 28.41
C ARG A 297 31.89 32.80 27.36
N VAL A 298 30.72 33.42 27.19
CA VAL A 298 29.76 33.07 26.12
C VAL A 298 30.34 33.36 24.73
N LYS A 299 30.99 34.52 24.52
CA LYS A 299 31.69 34.83 23.25
C LYS A 299 32.80 33.82 22.93
N LYS A 300 33.53 33.36 23.95
CA LYS A 300 34.55 32.33 23.80
C LYS A 300 33.94 30.98 23.42
N ILE A 301 32.81 30.60 24.02
CA ILE A 301 32.08 29.37 23.66
C ILE A 301 31.59 29.43 22.21
N LEU A 302 30.91 30.52 21.81
CA LEU A 302 30.41 30.70 20.45
C LEU A 302 31.51 30.71 19.39
N SER A 303 32.68 31.26 19.70
CA SER A 303 33.82 31.28 18.77
C SER A 303 34.51 29.92 18.63
N ILE A 304 34.46 29.07 19.67
CA ILE A 304 34.86 27.65 19.58
C ILE A 304 33.88 26.90 18.67
N THR A 305 32.57 27.08 18.85
CA THR A 305 31.55 26.41 18.03
C THR A 305 31.62 26.81 16.56
N LYS A 306 31.95 28.08 16.24
CA LYS A 306 32.18 28.52 14.86
C LYS A 306 33.37 27.83 14.19
N LYS A 307 34.46 27.56 14.92
CA LYS A 307 35.61 26.81 14.39
C LYS A 307 35.29 25.33 14.15
N SER A 308 34.42 24.74 14.97
CA SER A 308 33.98 23.35 14.81
C SER A 308 33.05 23.17 13.61
N ASN A 309 32.19 24.13 13.30
CA ASN A 309 31.27 24.05 12.15
C ASN A 309 31.96 24.22 10.78
N ASP A 310 33.15 24.84 10.73
CA ASP A 310 33.95 24.94 9.49
C ASP A 310 34.67 23.63 9.14
N ASN A 311 34.85 22.74 10.13
CA ASN A 311 35.40 21.41 9.94
C ASN A 311 34.26 20.39 10.00
N GLY A 312 33.61 20.13 8.86
CA GLY A 312 32.45 19.24 8.74
C GLY A 312 32.69 17.81 9.23
N GLN A 313 32.57 17.58 10.53
CA GLN A 313 32.44 16.27 11.14
C GLN A 313 31.01 16.10 11.63
N ARG A 314 30.29 15.18 10.98
CA ARG A 314 29.07 14.57 11.50
C ARG A 314 29.34 14.14 12.94
N VAL A 315 28.52 14.60 13.87
CA VAL A 315 28.45 14.00 15.21
C VAL A 315 27.85 12.61 15.01
N GLU A 316 28.70 11.60 14.92
CA GLU A 316 28.28 10.21 15.13
C GLU A 316 27.70 10.14 16.54
N LYS A 317 26.51 9.53 16.65
CA LYS A 317 25.94 9.19 17.95
C LYS A 317 26.95 8.33 18.70
N PRO A 318 27.22 8.57 19.98
CA PRO A 318 28.18 7.77 20.72
C PRO A 318 27.73 6.31 20.70
N SER A 319 28.55 5.46 20.10
CA SER A 319 28.56 4.02 20.33
C SER A 319 28.77 3.80 21.83
N VAL A 320 27.88 3.04 22.45
CA VAL A 320 28.07 2.55 23.81
C VAL A 320 29.26 1.60 23.74
N GLU A 321 30.43 2.07 24.18
CA GLU A 321 31.57 1.22 24.48
C GLU A 321 31.24 0.48 25.78
N ASP A 322 31.07 -0.83 25.64
CA ASP A 322 30.96 -1.79 26.72
C ASP A 322 32.38 -2.04 27.26
N GLU A 323 32.76 -1.34 28.34
CA GLU A 323 33.90 -1.74 29.16
C GLU A 323 33.45 -2.81 30.17
N GLY A 324 33.60 -4.06 29.72
CA GLY A 324 33.84 -5.32 30.44
C GLY A 324 33.49 -5.49 31.92
N GLU A 325 32.77 -6.58 32.19
CA GLU A 325 33.34 -7.77 32.87
C GLU A 325 32.84 -9.07 32.23
#